data_AF-A0A3B5LVJ6-F1
#
_entry.id   AF-A0A3B5LVJ6-F1
#
_cell.length_a   1.000
_cell.length_b   1.000
_cell.length_c   1.000
_cell.angle_alpha   90.00
_cell.angle_beta   90.00
_cell.angle_gamma   90.00
#
_symmetry.space_group_name_H-M   'P 1'
#
loop_
_entity.id
_entity.type
_entity.pdbx_description
1 polymer ?
#
loop_
_entity_poly.entity_id
_entity_poly.type
_entity_poly.pdbx_seq_one_letter_code
_entity_poly.pdbx_strand_id
1 'polypeptide(L)'
;MRNTVILIKHQELINYIRNKVAKFLICRGDNITKTALEFWKAGKGREEITLKDLEKTLSLSVFNDQNGGFFHTSLIDKNLVDFFVPFLPVEEIHIVQCAMAEMKARNLRPNRDVANKVARDMIYFPKDERVFSSTGCKTVQHKLNFYR
;
A
#
# COMPACT_ATOMS: atom_id res chain seq x y z
N MET A 1 24.34 -14.09 -1.70
CA MET A 1 23.74 -13.00 -2.47
C MET A 1 22.89 -12.20 -1.49
N ARG A 2 23.13 -10.89 -1.35
CA ARG A 2 22.35 -10.07 -0.43
C ARG A 2 20.96 -9.92 -1.04
N ASN A 3 19.95 -10.52 -0.42
CA ASN A 3 18.55 -10.30 -0.76
C ASN A 3 18.24 -8.85 -0.37
N THR A 4 18.58 -7.92 -1.25
CA THR A 4 18.21 -6.52 -1.13
C THR A 4 16.78 -6.44 -1.63
N VAL A 5 15.86 -6.75 -0.73
CA VAL A 5 14.51 -6.24 -0.85
C VAL A 5 14.72 -4.70 -0.88
N ILE A 6 14.14 -3.99 -1.83
CA ILE A 6 14.22 -2.53 -1.89
C ILE A 6 12.79 -2.03 -1.72
N LEU A 7 12.54 -1.19 -0.71
CA LEU A 7 11.35 -0.33 -0.69
C LEU A 7 11.59 0.68 -1.79
N ILE A 8 11.26 0.31 -3.01
CA ILE A 8 11.54 1.17 -4.13
C ILE A 8 10.64 2.40 -3.98
N LYS A 9 11.22 3.52 -3.54
CA LYS A 9 10.60 4.83 -3.72
C LYS A 9 10.38 5.01 -5.21
N HIS A 10 9.25 5.57 -5.63
CA HIS A 10 8.85 5.71 -7.04
C HIS A 10 9.99 6.09 -8.01
N GLN A 11 10.92 6.95 -7.55
CA GLN A 11 12.08 7.39 -8.32
C GLN A 11 13.18 6.34 -8.53
N GLU A 12 13.43 5.47 -7.55
CA GLU A 12 14.41 4.37 -7.66
C GLU A 12 13.91 3.28 -8.63
N LEU A 13 12.59 3.13 -8.75
CA LEU A 13 11.93 2.17 -9.66
C LEU A 13 12.22 2.51 -11.11
N ILE A 14 12.05 3.80 -11.41
CA ILE A 14 12.24 4.34 -12.75
C ILE A 14 13.69 4.16 -13.20
N ASN A 15 14.65 4.37 -12.30
CA ASN A 15 16.08 4.18 -12.60
C ASN A 15 16.43 2.70 -12.83
N TYR A 16 15.84 1.78 -12.08
CA TYR A 16 16.08 0.34 -12.24
C TYR A 16 15.48 -0.24 -13.53
N ILE A 17 14.27 0.19 -13.90
CA ILE A 17 13.53 -0.32 -15.07
C ILE A 17 14.20 0.08 -16.41
N ARG A 18 15.08 1.08 -16.40
CA ARG A 18 15.58 1.73 -17.62
C ARG A 18 16.33 0.81 -18.60
N ASN A 19 16.80 -0.37 -18.19
CA ASN A 19 17.53 -1.32 -19.06
C ASN A 19 17.31 -2.81 -18.77
N LYS A 20 16.31 -3.22 -17.97
CA LYS A 20 16.07 -4.64 -17.64
C LYS A 20 14.59 -5.00 -17.57
N VAL A 21 14.26 -6.22 -17.99
CA VAL A 21 12.98 -6.86 -17.66
C VAL A 21 13.03 -7.27 -16.19
N ALA A 22 12.27 -6.59 -15.35
CA ALA A 22 12.22 -6.82 -13.92
C ALA A 22 10.91 -7.52 -13.54
N LYS A 23 10.98 -8.54 -12.69
CA LYS A 23 9.81 -9.22 -12.15
C LYS A 23 9.48 -8.66 -10.76
N PHE A 24 8.38 -7.94 -10.68
CA PHE A 24 7.87 -7.37 -9.43
C PHE A 24 6.83 -8.27 -8.80
N LEU A 25 6.96 -8.47 -7.49
CA LEU A 25 5.92 -9.07 -6.68
C LEU A 25 5.26 -7.98 -5.83
N ILE A 26 3.98 -7.76 -6.08
CA ILE A 26 3.14 -6.82 -5.34
C ILE A 26 2.45 -7.58 -4.23
N CYS A 27 2.71 -7.21 -2.98
CA CYS A 27 2.13 -7.88 -1.82
C CYS A 27 1.27 -6.93 -0.99
N ARG A 28 0.08 -7.44 -0.66
CA ARG A 28 -0.80 -6.92 0.39
C ARG A 28 -0.99 -8.03 1.41
N GLY A 29 -0.77 -7.72 2.68
CA GLY A 29 -0.92 -8.72 3.75
C GLY A 29 -1.33 -8.08 5.06
N ASP A 30 -2.01 -8.85 5.88
CA ASP A 30 -2.48 -8.42 7.21
C ASP A 30 -1.30 -8.06 8.12
N ASN A 31 -0.16 -8.73 7.93
CA ASN A 31 1.08 -8.45 8.66
C ASN A 31 1.71 -7.10 8.33
N ILE A 32 1.71 -6.70 7.04
CA ILE A 32 2.15 -5.35 6.63
C ILE A 32 1.24 -4.30 7.28
N THR A 33 -0.06 -4.60 7.31
CA THR A 33 -1.07 -3.74 7.91
C THR A 33 -0.88 -3.59 9.42
N LYS A 34 -0.52 -4.69 10.11
CA LYS A 34 -0.22 -4.69 11.54
C LYS A 34 1.02 -3.85 11.86
N THR A 35 2.12 -4.02 11.12
CA THR A 35 3.32 -3.20 11.28
C THR A 35 3.01 -1.71 11.05
N ALA A 36 2.23 -1.39 10.00
CA ALA A 36 1.83 -0.02 9.74
C ALA A 36 0.99 0.58 10.88
N LEU A 37 0.10 -0.22 11.48
CA LEU A 37 -0.68 0.20 12.65
C LEU A 37 0.20 0.42 13.89
N GLU A 38 1.21 -0.42 14.12
CA GLU A 38 2.16 -0.27 15.23
C GLU A 38 2.97 1.03 15.10
N PHE A 39 3.43 1.35 13.90
CA PHE A 39 4.12 2.62 13.62
C PHE A 39 3.21 3.82 13.85
N TRP A 40 1.98 3.76 13.34
CA TRP A 40 0.99 4.81 13.55
C TRP A 40 0.69 5.02 15.04
N LYS A 41 0.50 3.94 15.81
CA LYS A 41 0.28 4.00 17.27
C LYS A 41 1.49 4.57 18.03
N ALA A 42 2.70 4.37 17.50
CA ALA A 42 3.92 4.97 18.04
C ALA A 42 4.13 6.43 17.61
N GLY A 43 3.18 7.03 16.87
CA GLY A 43 3.29 8.40 16.36
C GLY A 43 4.33 8.57 15.25
N LYS A 44 4.76 7.48 14.63
CA LYS A 44 5.73 7.50 13.53
C LYS A 44 5.03 7.67 12.19
N GLY A 45 5.66 8.42 11.30
CA GLY A 45 5.20 8.64 9.94
C GLY A 45 5.25 7.36 9.11
N ARG A 46 4.39 7.30 8.08
CA ARG A 46 4.34 6.21 7.09
C ARG A 46 5.69 6.04 6.39
N GLU A 47 6.36 7.14 6.12
CA GLU A 47 7.67 7.24 5.45
C GLU A 47 8.83 6.72 6.29
N GLU A 48 8.64 6.54 7.59
CA GLU A 48 9.63 5.95 8.49
C GLU A 48 9.62 4.42 8.46
N ILE A 49 8.58 3.80 7.90
CA ILE A 49 8.50 2.34 7.78
C ILE A 49 9.56 1.88 6.80
N THR A 50 10.58 1.18 7.32
CA THR A 50 11.63 0.62 6.50
C THR A 50 11.30 -0.82 6.13
N LEU A 51 12.06 -1.34 5.18
CA LEU A 51 11.81 -2.67 4.67
C LEU A 51 12.18 -3.75 5.66
N LYS A 52 13.22 -3.51 6.46
CA LYS A 52 13.64 -4.41 7.52
C LYS A 52 12.52 -4.63 8.54
N ASP A 53 11.72 -3.59 8.77
CA ASP A 53 10.55 -3.66 9.66
C ASP A 53 9.44 -4.54 9.09
N LEU A 54 9.30 -4.59 7.76
CA LEU A 54 8.33 -5.43 7.07
C LEU A 54 8.85 -6.86 6.85
N GLU A 55 10.13 -7.03 6.52
CA GLU A 55 10.79 -8.33 6.34
C GLU A 55 10.64 -9.19 7.59
N LYS A 56 10.84 -8.62 8.79
CA LYS A 56 10.69 -9.34 10.05
C LYS A 56 9.29 -9.96 10.21
N THR A 57 8.24 -9.21 9.86
CA THR A 57 6.85 -9.68 9.97
C THR A 57 6.45 -10.58 8.80
N LEU A 58 7.02 -10.35 7.62
CA LEU A 58 6.81 -11.18 6.43
C LEU A 58 7.50 -12.54 6.56
N SER A 59 8.71 -12.62 7.10
CA SER A 59 9.37 -13.90 7.37
C SER A 59 8.53 -14.77 8.31
N LEU A 60 7.97 -14.21 9.39
CA LEU A 60 7.16 -14.99 10.33
C LEU A 60 5.85 -15.53 9.77
N SER A 61 5.34 -14.96 8.67
CA SER A 61 4.06 -15.37 8.07
C SER A 61 4.22 -16.12 6.75
N VAL A 62 5.24 -15.78 5.97
CA VAL A 62 5.63 -16.52 4.76
C VAL A 62 6.29 -17.86 5.13
N PHE A 63 6.96 -17.98 6.29
CA PHE A 63 7.57 -19.24 6.71
C PHE A 63 6.71 -20.11 7.66
N ASN A 64 5.68 -19.58 8.32
CA ASN A 64 4.88 -20.36 9.29
C ASN A 64 3.42 -20.64 8.88
N ASP A 65 2.85 -19.99 7.87
CA ASP A 65 1.47 -20.30 7.44
C ASP A 65 1.46 -21.42 6.38
N GLN A 66 1.03 -22.62 6.78
CA GLN A 66 0.77 -23.76 5.88
C GLN A 66 -0.31 -23.48 4.82
N ASN A 67 -1.06 -22.38 4.96
CA ASN A 67 -2.14 -21.95 4.04
C ASN A 67 -1.83 -20.67 3.26
N GLY A 68 -0.63 -20.09 3.40
CA GLY A 68 -0.25 -18.91 2.64
C GLY A 68 0.00 -19.29 1.18
N GLY A 69 -0.71 -18.69 0.22
CA GLY A 69 -0.52 -18.91 -1.23
C GLY A 69 0.90 -18.60 -1.76
N PHE A 70 1.79 -18.09 -0.91
CA PHE A 70 3.21 -17.90 -1.14
C PHE A 70 4.07 -19.14 -0.82
N PHE A 71 3.58 -20.09 -0.01
CA PHE A 71 4.34 -21.25 0.47
C PHE A 71 4.57 -22.30 -0.62
N HIS A 72 3.63 -22.43 -1.56
CA HIS A 72 3.75 -23.43 -2.64
C HIS A 72 4.61 -22.98 -3.82
N THR A 73 4.91 -21.69 -3.90
CA THR A 73 5.73 -21.16 -4.98
C THR A 73 7.13 -20.95 -4.41
N SER A 74 8.05 -21.81 -4.83
CA SER A 74 9.51 -21.67 -4.69
C SER A 74 10.05 -20.42 -5.41
N LEU A 75 9.36 -19.28 -5.33
CA LEU A 75 9.68 -18.02 -5.99
C LEU A 75 10.79 -17.28 -5.25
N ILE A 76 10.83 -17.39 -3.92
CA ILE A 76 11.88 -16.81 -3.08
C ILE A 76 13.16 -17.67 -3.15
N ASP A 77 13.02 -19.01 -3.11
CA ASP A 77 14.16 -19.93 -3.18
C ASP A 77 14.81 -20.03 -4.57
N LYS A 78 14.12 -19.62 -5.65
CA LYS A 78 14.62 -19.73 -7.03
C LYS A 78 15.08 -18.41 -7.66
N ASN A 79 15.24 -17.32 -6.90
CA ASN A 79 15.66 -16.02 -7.46
C ASN A 79 14.72 -15.52 -8.59
N LEU A 80 13.43 -15.88 -8.56
CA LEU A 80 12.50 -15.58 -9.66
C LEU A 80 11.87 -14.18 -9.58
N VAL A 81 12.04 -13.50 -8.45
CA VAL A 81 11.51 -12.15 -8.19
C VAL A 81 12.68 -11.24 -7.88
N ASP A 82 12.81 -10.15 -8.64
CA ASP A 82 13.88 -9.17 -8.47
C ASP A 82 13.56 -8.19 -7.34
N PHE A 83 12.28 -7.83 -7.16
CA PHE A 83 11.83 -6.88 -6.15
C PHE A 83 10.51 -7.25 -5.50
N PHE A 84 10.46 -7.02 -4.19
CA PHE A 84 9.24 -7.02 -3.41
C PHE A 84 8.80 -5.58 -3.18
N VAL A 85 7.58 -5.26 -3.59
CA VAL A 85 7.02 -3.92 -3.42
C VAL A 85 5.80 -4.02 -2.49
N PRO A 86 5.97 -3.77 -1.19
CA PRO A 86 4.87 -3.82 -0.24
C PRO A 86 3.95 -2.62 -0.41
N PHE A 87 2.64 -2.88 -0.44
CA PHE A 87 1.64 -1.83 -0.42
C PHE A 87 1.18 -1.57 1.00
N LEU A 88 1.64 -0.45 1.57
CA LEU A 88 1.18 0.03 2.86
C LEU A 88 -0.28 0.51 2.77
N PRO A 89 -1.09 0.29 3.83
CA PRO A 89 -2.51 0.65 3.84
C PRO A 89 -2.74 2.15 3.61
N VAL A 90 -3.89 2.50 3.03
CA VAL A 90 -4.17 3.87 2.56
C VAL A 90 -4.81 4.68 3.67
N GLU A 91 -4.16 5.76 4.12
CA GLU A 91 -4.73 6.69 5.11
C GLU A 91 -5.75 7.66 4.49
N GLU A 92 -6.57 8.29 5.32
CA GLU A 92 -7.60 9.26 4.90
C GLU A 92 -7.04 10.37 4.00
N ILE A 93 -5.87 10.93 4.32
CA ILE A 93 -5.23 11.97 3.51
C ILE A 93 -4.96 11.53 2.07
N HIS A 94 -4.64 10.26 1.86
CA HIS A 94 -4.41 9.69 0.53
C HIS A 94 -5.73 9.48 -0.23
N ILE A 95 -6.84 9.24 0.49
CA ILE A 95 -8.17 9.22 -0.14
C ILE A 95 -8.54 10.61 -0.67
N VAL A 96 -8.27 11.67 0.10
CA VAL A 96 -8.49 13.05 -0.35
C VAL A 96 -7.68 13.33 -1.63
N GLN A 97 -6.40 12.92 -1.66
CA GLN A 97 -5.56 13.05 -2.85
C GLN A 97 -6.12 12.26 -4.04
N CYS A 98 -6.55 11.01 -3.83
CA CYS A 98 -7.19 10.20 -4.86
C CYS A 98 -8.47 10.85 -5.40
N ALA A 99 -9.32 11.41 -4.53
CA ALA A 99 -10.54 12.08 -4.95
C ALA A 99 -10.25 13.35 -5.78
N MET A 100 -9.26 14.15 -5.37
CA MET A 100 -8.84 15.32 -6.13
C MET A 100 -8.24 14.94 -7.49
N ALA A 101 -7.45 13.86 -7.55
CA ALA A 101 -6.89 13.33 -8.79
C ALA A 101 -7.98 12.81 -9.73
N GLU A 102 -8.98 12.10 -9.19
CA GLU A 102 -10.12 11.59 -9.95
C GLU A 102 -11.00 12.72 -10.51
N MET A 103 -11.23 13.79 -9.74
CA MET A 103 -11.91 14.99 -10.25
C MET A 103 -11.16 15.57 -11.45
N LYS A 104 -9.83 15.72 -11.33
CA LYS A 104 -8.99 16.22 -12.42
C LYS A 104 -9.04 15.31 -13.64
N ALA A 105 -8.99 13.98 -13.46
CA ALA A 105 -9.10 13.00 -14.54
C ALA A 105 -10.43 13.08 -15.30
N ARG A 106 -11.50 13.54 -14.62
CA ARG A 106 -12.84 13.78 -15.20
C ARG A 106 -13.03 15.19 -15.77
N ASN A 107 -11.97 15.99 -15.88
CA ASN A 107 -12.05 17.41 -16.25
C ASN A 107 -12.95 18.26 -15.32
N LEU A 108 -13.12 17.84 -14.07
CA LEU A 108 -13.79 18.63 -13.03
C LEU A 108 -12.76 19.49 -12.30
N ARG A 109 -13.18 20.66 -11.81
CA ARG A 109 -12.33 21.50 -10.96
C ARG A 109 -12.13 20.77 -9.61
N PRO A 110 -10.89 20.48 -9.18
CA PRO A 110 -10.65 19.81 -7.90
C PRO A 110 -11.22 20.63 -6.74
N ASN A 111 -12.05 19.99 -5.92
CA ASN A 111 -12.67 20.59 -4.74
C ASN A 111 -12.28 19.78 -3.50
N ARG A 112 -11.50 20.41 -2.61
CA ARG A 112 -11.00 19.77 -1.39
C ARG A 112 -12.11 19.44 -0.40
N ASP A 113 -13.15 20.26 -0.32
CA ASP A 113 -14.27 20.02 0.60
C ASP A 113 -15.08 18.80 0.18
N VAL A 114 -15.31 18.64 -1.13
CA VAL A 114 -15.93 17.44 -1.67
C VAL A 114 -15.02 16.22 -1.46
N ALA A 115 -13.72 16.35 -1.71
CA ALA A 115 -12.77 15.27 -1.46
C ALA A 115 -12.74 14.83 0.01
N ASN A 116 -12.83 15.77 0.96
CA ASN A 116 -12.95 15.49 2.40
C ASN A 116 -14.28 14.81 2.74
N LYS A 117 -15.39 15.16 2.09
CA LYS A 117 -16.68 14.46 2.27
C LYS A 117 -16.60 13.01 1.78
N VAL A 118 -16.07 12.82 0.57
CA VAL A 118 -15.83 11.48 0.01
C VAL A 118 -14.93 10.65 0.93
N ALA A 119 -13.86 11.25 1.45
CA ALA A 119 -12.96 10.56 2.37
C ALA A 119 -13.66 10.14 3.67
N ARG A 120 -14.47 11.01 4.27
CA ARG A 120 -15.23 10.68 5.50
C ARG A 120 -16.26 9.56 5.31
N ASP A 121 -16.78 9.41 4.09
CA ASP A 121 -17.76 8.40 3.69
C ASP A 121 -17.17 7.01 3.38
N MET A 122 -15.85 6.87 3.48
CA MET A 122 -15.17 5.60 3.30
C MET A 122 -15.24 4.75 4.56
N ILE A 123 -15.07 3.44 4.36
CA ILE A 123 -14.96 2.47 5.45
C ILE A 123 -13.48 2.39 5.86
N TYR A 124 -13.23 2.52 7.16
CA TYR A 124 -11.90 2.51 7.75
C TYR A 124 -11.71 1.37 8.75
N PHE A 125 -10.45 1.02 8.98
CA PHE A 125 -10.01 0.08 9.98
C PHE A 125 -8.73 0.60 10.69
N PRO A 126 -8.50 0.23 11.96
CA PRO A 126 -9.46 -0.43 12.84
C PRO A 126 -10.68 0.48 13.10
N LYS A 127 -11.80 -0.09 13.55
CA LYS A 127 -13.10 0.63 13.60
C LYS A 127 -13.06 1.84 14.54
N ASP A 128 -12.27 1.75 15.60
CA ASP A 128 -12.23 2.77 16.65
C ASP A 128 -11.34 3.94 16.23
N GLU A 129 -10.13 3.66 15.73
CA GLU A 129 -9.18 4.70 15.34
C GLU A 129 -9.38 5.22 13.91
N ARG A 130 -10.13 4.49 13.06
CA ARG A 130 -10.46 4.85 11.66
C ARG A 130 -9.26 5.30 10.82
N VAL A 131 -8.12 4.62 10.96
CA VAL A 131 -6.84 5.08 10.38
C VAL A 131 -6.73 4.79 8.88
N PHE A 132 -7.05 3.55 8.49
CA PHE A 132 -6.76 3.05 7.15
C PHE A 132 -8.03 2.68 6.40
N SER A 133 -8.14 3.06 5.13
CA SER A 133 -9.29 2.71 4.30
C SER A 133 -9.27 1.23 3.93
N SER A 134 -10.36 0.51 4.19
CA SER A 134 -10.50 -0.92 3.85
C SER A 134 -10.41 -1.15 2.34
N THR A 135 -10.94 -0.22 1.56
CA THR A 135 -11.02 -0.32 0.08
C THR A 135 -9.94 0.50 -0.64
N GLY A 136 -9.19 1.33 0.08
CA GLY A 136 -8.26 2.28 -0.53
C GLY A 136 -8.97 3.19 -1.53
N CYS A 137 -8.30 3.54 -2.61
CA CYS A 137 -8.86 4.46 -3.62
C CYS A 137 -9.83 3.80 -4.62
N LYS A 138 -10.09 2.48 -4.52
CA LYS A 138 -10.87 1.74 -5.54
C LYS A 138 -12.31 2.27 -5.70
N THR A 139 -12.95 2.67 -4.61
CA THR A 139 -14.37 3.07 -4.60
C THR A 139 -14.58 4.57 -4.69
N VAL A 140 -13.50 5.37 -4.66
CA VAL A 140 -13.55 6.83 -4.73
C VAL A 140 -14.28 7.32 -5.97
N GLN A 141 -14.03 6.67 -7.11
CA GLN A 141 -14.70 6.98 -8.37
C GLN A 141 -16.24 6.87 -8.29
N HIS A 142 -16.75 5.87 -7.56
CA HIS A 142 -18.18 5.64 -7.41
C HIS A 142 -18.77 6.62 -6.38
N LYS A 143 -18.03 6.87 -5.28
CA LYS A 143 -18.43 7.81 -4.23
C LYS A 143 -18.57 9.24 -4.77
N LEU A 144 -17.66 9.67 -5.65
CA LEU A 144 -17.72 11.00 -6.25
C LEU A 144 -19.00 11.26 -7.05
N ASN A 145 -19.67 10.23 -7.57
CA ASN A 145 -20.92 10.40 -8.32
C ASN A 145 -22.08 10.93 -7.46
N PHE A 146 -22.02 10.76 -6.13
CA PHE A 146 -23.03 11.26 -5.20
C PHE A 146 -22.82 12.74 -4.79
N TYR A 147 -21.67 13.32 -5.18
CA TYR A 147 -21.25 14.66 -4.77
C TYR A 147 -21.15 15.64 -5.94
N ARG A 148 -21.83 15.30 -7.05
CA ARG A 148 -21.79 16.05 -8.29
C ARG A 148 -22.81 17.18 -8.31
#